data_AF-A0A8J4V7Z9-F1
#
_entry.id   AF-A0A8J4V7Z9-F1
#
_cell.length_a   1.000
_cell.length_b   1.000
_cell.length_c   1.000
_cell.angle_alpha   90.00
_cell.angle_beta   90.00
_cell.angle_gamma   90.00
#
_symmetry.space_group_name_H-M   'P 1'
#
loop_
_entity.id
_entity.type
_entity.pdbx_description
1 polymer ?
#
loop_
_entity_poly.entity_id
_entity_poly.type
_entity_poly.pdbx_seq_one_letter_code
_entity_poly.pdbx_strand_id
1 'polypeptide(L)'
;MEQYKSKLNDIKLFISEYNVQVENEIEQKIEDYVKVKKRKVEVWEADNYIEHSFSNEIILNIGGMEFQTSRTILSTIPGSYFYLMFLGEIEIKPITTTPNSFFIDRDGTYFRYVLKYLKDQKDIEIPYADSLKLYEIRREFEFYSIKVKIYSNPISKIIEKEYFKILADWFVDHSNPIFSILYRSSEHQHSAFIFHEKCDNKGPTITIVETTEGDIFGGYNSQSWNSDGNYYGDNNCFIFTLVNKHKIKPTKYRYHLRHKIDSVLGDRSHGPCFSRDFTISNHCDTNLSCQKFPTSYIDTTGRGKKTLALNTNYKVKDYEVFNIM
;
A
#
# COMPACT_ATOMS: atom_id res chain seq x y z
N MET A 1 -0.27 -11.21 59.59
CA MET A 1 -0.34 -11.58 58.15
C MET A 1 -1.78 -11.78 57.66
N GLU A 2 -2.65 -12.49 58.38
CA GLU A 2 -4.07 -12.69 57.98
C GLU A 2 -4.89 -11.41 57.90
N GLN A 3 -4.75 -10.49 58.86
CA GLN A 3 -5.45 -9.21 58.86
C GLN A 3 -5.15 -8.35 57.62
N TYR A 4 -3.91 -8.40 57.12
CA TYR A 4 -3.50 -7.70 55.90
C TYR A 4 -4.05 -8.38 54.63
N LYS A 5 -4.18 -9.72 54.63
CA LYS A 5 -4.81 -10.46 53.53
C LYS A 5 -6.32 -10.17 53.44
N SER A 6 -7.00 -10.07 54.58
CA SER A 6 -8.43 -9.69 54.63
C SER A 6 -8.65 -8.31 54.03
N LYS A 7 -7.90 -7.29 54.50
CA LYS A 7 -7.98 -5.93 53.95
C LYS A 7 -7.68 -5.86 52.46
N LEU A 8 -6.71 -6.66 51.98
CA LEU A 8 -6.40 -6.73 50.55
C LEU A 8 -7.56 -7.31 49.72
N ASN A 9 -8.27 -8.31 50.25
CA ASN A 9 -9.45 -8.87 49.59
C ASN A 9 -10.62 -7.87 49.56
N ASP A 10 -10.84 -7.14 50.65
CA ASP A 10 -11.89 -6.12 50.71
C ASP A 10 -11.64 -4.98 49.70
N ILE A 11 -10.39 -4.54 49.56
CA ILE A 11 -9.98 -3.52 48.57
C ILE A 11 -10.20 -4.05 47.14
N LYS A 12 -9.87 -5.31 46.86
CA LYS A 12 -10.08 -5.91 45.53
C LYS A 12 -11.57 -6.00 45.20
N LEU A 13 -12.40 -6.38 46.16
CA LEU A 13 -13.85 -6.45 45.99
C LEU A 13 -14.42 -5.07 45.66
N PHE A 14 -14.04 -4.05 46.44
CA PHE A 14 -14.44 -2.66 46.21
C PHE A 14 -14.04 -2.13 44.83
N ILE A 15 -12.81 -2.40 44.39
CA ILE A 15 -12.35 -2.02 43.04
C ILE A 15 -13.19 -2.73 41.97
N SER A 16 -13.50 -4.01 42.16
CA SER A 16 -14.31 -4.76 41.18
C SER A 16 -15.74 -4.20 41.07
N GLU A 17 -16.37 -3.85 42.19
CA GLU A 17 -17.71 -3.26 42.23
C GLU A 17 -17.73 -1.87 41.60
N TYR A 18 -16.72 -1.04 41.91
CA TYR A 18 -16.59 0.29 41.32
C TYR A 18 -16.38 0.23 39.80
N ASN A 19 -15.57 -0.70 39.31
CA ASN A 19 -15.36 -0.88 37.87
C ASN A 19 -16.65 -1.28 37.15
N VAL A 20 -17.42 -2.22 37.70
CA VAL A 20 -18.72 -2.62 37.14
C VAL A 20 -19.69 -1.43 37.10
N GLN A 21 -19.70 -0.60 38.14
CA GLN A 21 -20.54 0.60 38.16
C GLN A 21 -20.14 1.59 37.05
N VAL A 22 -18.85 1.85 36.87
CA VAL A 22 -18.34 2.73 35.81
C VAL A 22 -18.66 2.17 34.42
N GLU A 23 -18.51 0.86 34.21
CA GLU A 23 -18.86 0.20 32.95
C GLU A 23 -20.35 0.39 32.63
N ASN A 24 -21.24 0.16 33.59
CA ASN A 24 -22.68 0.36 33.42
C ASN A 24 -23.04 1.83 33.11
N GLU A 25 -22.39 2.80 33.77
CA GLU A 25 -22.61 4.23 33.49
C GLU A 25 -22.17 4.62 32.08
N ILE A 26 -21.07 4.03 31.59
CA ILE A 26 -20.60 4.25 30.22
C ILE A 26 -21.57 3.63 29.21
N GLU A 27 -22.02 2.39 29.43
CA GLU A 27 -23.01 1.73 28.57
C GLU A 27 -24.30 2.53 28.47
N GLN A 28 -24.82 3.00 29.60
CA GLN A 28 -26.03 3.83 29.64
C GLN A 28 -25.88 5.11 28.82
N LYS A 29 -24.73 5.80 28.94
CA LYS A 29 -24.44 7.02 28.15
C LYS A 29 -24.31 6.71 26.66
N ILE A 30 -23.76 5.56 26.29
CA ILE A 30 -23.69 5.11 24.90
C ILE A 30 -25.11 4.87 24.35
N GLU A 31 -25.97 4.17 25.10
CA GLU A 31 -27.36 3.94 24.68
C GLU A 31 -28.14 5.26 24.49
N ASP A 32 -28.02 6.19 25.43
CA ASP A 32 -28.66 7.49 25.34
C ASP A 32 -28.15 8.29 24.13
N TYR A 33 -26.84 8.27 23.89
CA TYR A 33 -26.23 8.89 22.71
C TYR A 33 -26.76 8.28 21.41
N VAL A 34 -26.82 6.95 21.32
CA VAL A 34 -27.36 6.21 20.16
C VAL A 34 -28.83 6.55 19.94
N LYS A 35 -29.63 6.68 21.00
CA LYS A 35 -31.05 7.02 20.92
C LYS A 35 -31.28 8.44 20.43
N VAL A 36 -30.49 9.41 20.91
CA VAL A 36 -30.53 10.80 20.44
C VAL A 36 -30.10 10.88 18.97
N LYS A 37 -29.03 10.17 18.59
CA LYS A 37 -28.56 10.04 17.21
C LYS A 37 -29.66 9.50 16.29
N LYS A 38 -30.28 8.37 16.66
CA LYS A 38 -31.34 7.74 15.88
C LYS A 38 -32.52 8.70 15.67
N ARG A 39 -32.92 9.42 16.71
CA ARG A 39 -34.01 10.40 16.63
C ARG A 39 -33.65 11.59 15.75
N LYS A 40 -32.41 12.08 15.77
CA LYS A 40 -31.94 13.13 14.84
C LYS A 40 -31.98 12.67 13.39
N VAL A 41 -31.58 11.43 13.12
CA VAL A 41 -31.66 10.83 11.77
C VAL A 41 -33.12 10.69 11.33
N GLU A 42 -34.01 10.20 12.20
CA GLU A 42 -35.44 10.08 11.89
C GLU A 42 -36.10 11.45 11.65
N VAL A 43 -35.74 12.48 12.42
CA VAL A 43 -36.22 13.86 12.23
C VAL A 43 -35.67 14.45 10.93
N TRP A 44 -34.37 14.31 10.68
CA TRP A 44 -33.75 14.75 9.43
C TRP A 44 -34.36 14.01 8.23
N GLU A 45 -34.60 12.70 8.33
CA GLU A 45 -35.26 11.91 7.28
C GLU A 45 -36.68 12.40 7.06
N ALA A 46 -37.45 12.66 8.12
CA ALA A 46 -38.81 13.18 8.02
C ALA A 46 -38.86 14.59 7.41
N ASP A 47 -37.94 15.49 7.80
CA ASP A 47 -37.82 16.85 7.26
C ASP A 47 -37.44 16.80 5.76
N ASN A 48 -36.55 15.87 5.37
CA ASN A 48 -36.13 15.69 3.98
C ASN A 48 -37.11 14.85 3.13
N TYR A 49 -37.95 14.00 3.73
CA TYR A 49 -38.95 13.20 3.02
C TYR A 49 -40.07 14.05 2.42
N ILE A 50 -40.33 15.23 3.02
CA ILE A 50 -41.37 16.17 2.56
C ILE A 50 -40.85 17.09 1.43
N GLU A 51 -39.54 17.38 1.34
CA GLU A 51 -38.95 18.18 0.25
C GLU A 51 -38.34 17.39 -0.93
N HIS A 52 -38.00 16.10 -0.76
CA HIS A 52 -37.15 15.37 -1.72
C HIS A 52 -37.76 14.11 -2.35
N SER A 53 -39.09 14.01 -2.43
CA SER A 53 -39.73 12.73 -2.75
C SER A 53 -39.52 12.13 -4.14
N PHE A 54 -38.73 12.70 -5.08
CA PHE A 54 -38.52 12.04 -6.39
C PHE A 54 -37.15 12.13 -7.07
N SER A 55 -36.14 12.86 -6.58
CA SER A 55 -34.79 12.74 -7.16
C SER A 55 -33.82 12.06 -6.19
N ASN A 56 -33.56 10.78 -6.44
CA ASN A 56 -32.39 10.10 -5.90
C ASN A 56 -31.08 10.73 -6.39
N GLU A 57 -31.18 11.57 -7.42
CA GLU A 57 -30.09 12.29 -8.05
C GLU A 57 -29.62 13.49 -7.21
N ILE A 58 -28.31 13.59 -7.07
CA ILE A 58 -27.58 14.59 -6.30
C ILE A 58 -26.54 15.21 -7.24
N ILE A 59 -26.46 16.54 -7.22
CA ILE A 59 -25.40 17.31 -7.88
C ILE A 59 -24.39 17.74 -6.80
N LEU A 60 -23.12 17.43 -7.03
CA LEU A 60 -22.01 17.82 -6.18
C LEU A 60 -21.12 18.78 -6.95
N ASN A 61 -20.96 20.00 -6.45
CA ASN A 61 -19.97 20.94 -6.94
C ASN A 61 -18.75 20.91 -6.02
N ILE A 62 -17.65 20.33 -6.51
CA ILE A 62 -16.38 20.19 -5.80
C ILE A 62 -15.39 21.20 -6.37
N GLY A 63 -15.26 22.36 -5.73
CA GLY A 63 -14.34 23.43 -6.16
C GLY A 63 -14.56 23.93 -7.59
N GLY A 64 -15.82 23.99 -8.02
CA GLY A 64 -16.20 24.41 -9.38
C GLY A 64 -16.38 23.26 -10.37
N MET A 65 -16.09 22.02 -9.99
CA MET A 65 -16.33 20.83 -10.81
C MET A 65 -17.64 20.15 -10.42
N GLU A 66 -18.57 20.00 -11.36
CA GLU A 66 -19.86 19.38 -11.12
C GLU A 66 -19.84 17.87 -11.39
N PHE A 67 -20.37 17.11 -10.44
CA PHE A 67 -20.54 15.66 -10.52
C PHE A 67 -21.98 15.29 -10.18
N GLN A 68 -22.53 14.35 -10.94
CA GLN A 68 -23.90 13.88 -10.77
C GLN A 68 -23.89 12.41 -10.35
N THR A 69 -24.61 12.09 -9.28
CA THR A 69 -24.72 10.73 -8.76
C THR A 69 -25.99 10.55 -7.93
N SER A 70 -26.10 9.46 -7.17
CA SER A 70 -27.25 9.24 -6.30
C SER A 70 -26.88 9.25 -4.83
N ARG A 71 -27.87 9.59 -4.00
CA ARG A 71 -27.76 9.51 -2.54
C ARG A 71 -27.37 8.11 -2.07
N THR A 72 -27.88 7.06 -2.72
CA THR A 72 -27.52 5.67 -2.43
C THR A 72 -26.03 5.42 -2.62
N ILE A 73 -25.44 5.87 -3.73
CA ILE A 73 -24.01 5.69 -4.02
C ILE A 73 -23.16 6.45 -3.00
N LEU A 74 -23.55 7.68 -2.69
CA LEU A 74 -22.83 8.51 -1.72
C LEU A 74 -22.92 7.96 -0.28
N SER A 75 -23.98 7.22 0.04
CA SER A 75 -24.19 6.61 1.35
C SER A 75 -23.69 5.17 1.46
N THR A 76 -23.02 4.62 0.42
CA THR A 76 -22.56 3.23 0.39
C THR A 76 -21.62 2.87 1.53
N ILE A 77 -20.83 3.83 2.03
CA ILE A 77 -19.84 3.60 3.10
C ILE A 77 -20.31 4.27 4.40
N PRO A 78 -20.80 3.49 5.38
CA PRO A 78 -21.16 4.01 6.69
C PRO A 78 -19.98 4.74 7.36
N GLY A 79 -20.28 5.89 7.96
CA GLY A 79 -19.29 6.74 8.63
C GLY A 79 -18.40 7.58 7.71
N SER A 80 -18.52 7.45 6.38
CA SER A 80 -17.86 8.37 5.44
C SER A 80 -18.44 9.78 5.51
N TYR A 81 -17.72 10.76 4.97
CA TYR A 81 -18.17 12.16 4.91
C TYR A 81 -19.57 12.28 4.30
N PHE A 82 -19.82 11.63 3.16
CA PHE A 82 -21.11 11.72 2.48
C PHE A 82 -22.23 11.02 3.25
N TYR A 83 -21.93 9.90 3.91
CA TYR A 83 -22.89 9.24 4.80
C TYR A 83 -23.29 10.17 5.95
N LEU A 84 -22.31 10.79 6.61
CA LEU A 84 -22.54 11.72 7.73
C LEU A 84 -23.25 13.01 7.28
N MET A 85 -22.95 13.50 6.09
CA MET A 85 -23.67 14.60 5.44
C MET A 85 -25.17 14.29 5.34
N PHE A 86 -25.53 13.11 4.86
CA PHE A 86 -26.94 12.69 4.75
C PHE A 86 -27.55 12.18 6.06
N LEU A 87 -26.79 12.13 7.15
CA LEU A 87 -27.33 11.99 8.51
C LEU A 87 -27.55 13.34 9.20
N GLY A 88 -27.21 14.47 8.54
CA GLY A 88 -27.28 15.80 9.14
C GLY A 88 -26.19 16.06 10.19
N GLU A 89 -25.12 15.26 10.19
CA GLU A 89 -24.00 15.37 11.13
C GLU A 89 -22.90 16.32 10.64
N ILE A 90 -22.93 16.67 9.35
CA ILE A 90 -22.04 17.63 8.72
C ILE A 90 -22.89 18.74 8.13
N GLU A 91 -22.62 19.98 8.56
CA GLU A 91 -23.27 21.16 8.03
C GLU A 91 -22.68 21.49 6.66
N ILE A 92 -23.52 21.50 5.62
CA ILE A 92 -23.11 21.83 4.25
C ILE A 92 -24.04 22.89 3.71
N LYS A 93 -23.47 23.83 2.95
CA LYS A 93 -24.20 24.90 2.29
C LYS A 93 -24.92 24.33 1.06
N PRO A 94 -26.25 24.21 1.06
CA PRO A 94 -26.98 23.89 -0.16
C PRO A 94 -26.76 25.02 -1.18
N ILE A 95 -26.71 24.67 -2.46
CA ILE A 95 -26.75 25.67 -3.52
C ILE A 95 -28.22 26.09 -3.65
N THR A 96 -28.56 27.25 -3.11
CA THR A 96 -29.94 27.72 -2.93
C THR A 96 -30.73 27.86 -4.22
N THR A 97 -30.05 27.87 -5.37
CA THR A 97 -30.66 28.02 -6.69
C THR A 97 -31.00 26.68 -7.37
N THR A 98 -30.46 25.56 -6.89
CA THR A 98 -30.68 24.24 -7.50
C THR A 98 -30.98 23.20 -6.42
N PRO A 99 -32.21 22.63 -6.41
CA PRO A 99 -32.55 21.54 -5.49
C PRO A 99 -31.56 20.38 -5.60
N ASN A 100 -31.26 19.72 -4.47
CA ASN A 100 -30.36 18.56 -4.42
C ASN A 100 -28.93 18.82 -4.93
N SER A 101 -28.49 20.08 -4.85
CA SER A 101 -27.15 20.51 -5.23
C SER A 101 -26.35 21.00 -4.02
N PHE A 102 -25.17 20.44 -3.83
CA PHE A 102 -24.30 20.70 -2.67
C PHE A 102 -22.93 21.19 -3.11
N PHE A 103 -22.42 22.21 -2.43
CA PHE A 103 -21.07 22.72 -2.66
C PHE A 103 -20.10 22.19 -1.61
N ILE A 104 -18.94 21.72 -2.06
CA ILE A 104 -17.82 21.28 -1.23
C ILE A 104 -16.57 22.07 -1.65
N ASP A 105 -16.00 22.79 -0.69
CA ASP A 105 -14.82 23.64 -0.89
C ASP A 105 -13.52 22.81 -0.92
N ARG A 106 -13.34 22.08 -2.02
CA ARG A 106 -12.24 21.13 -2.27
C ARG A 106 -11.84 21.19 -3.74
N ASP A 107 -10.62 20.79 -4.06
CA ASP A 107 -10.20 20.61 -5.45
C ASP A 107 -10.84 19.33 -6.03
N GLY A 108 -11.76 19.49 -6.97
CA GLY A 108 -12.50 18.39 -7.60
C GLY A 108 -11.70 17.51 -8.57
N THR A 109 -10.43 17.84 -8.86
CA THR A 109 -9.62 17.19 -9.91
C THR A 109 -9.61 15.66 -9.80
N TYR A 110 -9.56 15.12 -8.58
CA TYR A 110 -9.48 13.68 -8.32
C TYR A 110 -10.76 13.05 -7.76
N PHE A 111 -11.81 13.84 -7.55
CA PHE A 111 -13.07 13.38 -6.97
C PHE A 111 -13.72 12.23 -7.77
N ARG A 112 -13.48 12.18 -9.10
CA ARG A 112 -13.92 11.07 -9.96
C ARG A 112 -13.50 9.69 -9.45
N TYR A 113 -12.35 9.57 -8.78
CA TYR A 113 -11.89 8.29 -8.24
C TYR A 113 -12.66 7.89 -6.98
N VAL A 114 -12.97 8.86 -6.12
CA VAL A 114 -13.87 8.67 -4.97
C VAL A 114 -15.21 8.16 -5.45
N LEU A 115 -15.79 8.84 -6.45
CA LEU A 115 -17.08 8.44 -6.99
C LEU A 115 -17.05 7.05 -7.65
N LYS A 116 -15.96 6.73 -8.37
CA LYS A 116 -15.76 5.39 -8.92
C LYS A 116 -15.69 4.32 -7.83
N TYR A 117 -14.95 4.58 -6.75
CA TYR A 117 -14.87 3.66 -5.61
C TYR A 117 -16.23 3.43 -4.97
N LEU A 118 -16.98 4.50 -4.71
CA LEU A 118 -18.32 4.41 -4.12
C LEU A 118 -19.28 3.57 -4.97
N LYS A 119 -19.15 3.62 -6.30
CA LYS A 119 -19.95 2.83 -7.25
C LYS A 119 -19.52 1.36 -7.31
N ASP A 120 -18.22 1.10 -7.43
CA ASP A 120 -17.71 -0.23 -7.78
C ASP A 120 -17.31 -1.07 -6.56
N GLN A 121 -16.99 -0.42 -5.43
CA GLN A 121 -16.43 -1.04 -4.22
C GLN A 121 -15.17 -1.89 -4.50
N LYS A 122 -14.34 -1.43 -5.44
CA LYS A 122 -13.10 -2.07 -5.87
C LYS A 122 -11.91 -1.15 -5.65
N ASP A 123 -10.77 -1.73 -5.31
CA ASP A 123 -9.50 -1.02 -5.20
C ASP A 123 -9.20 -0.18 -6.44
N ILE A 124 -8.52 0.95 -6.22
CA ILE A 124 -8.28 1.95 -7.25
C ILE A 124 -6.93 1.70 -7.92
N GLU A 125 -6.96 1.39 -9.21
CA GLU A 125 -5.77 1.30 -10.06
C GLU A 125 -5.57 2.64 -10.79
N ILE A 126 -4.42 3.29 -10.59
CA ILE A 126 -4.06 4.51 -11.32
C ILE A 126 -2.90 4.21 -12.29
N PRO A 127 -3.17 4.18 -13.61
CA PRO A 127 -2.13 4.04 -14.61
C PRO A 127 -1.18 5.24 -14.60
N TYR A 128 0.12 4.97 -14.72
CA TYR A 128 1.16 5.98 -14.96
C TYR A 128 1.19 7.10 -13.92
N ALA A 129 0.87 6.78 -12.66
CA ALA A 129 0.82 7.77 -11.62
C ALA A 129 2.20 7.96 -11.01
N ASP A 130 2.69 9.20 -11.04
CA ASP A 130 3.80 9.60 -10.20
C ASP A 130 3.36 9.72 -8.73
N SER A 131 4.34 9.97 -7.88
CA SER A 131 4.15 10.06 -6.42
C SER A 131 3.25 11.22 -6.02
N LEU A 132 3.32 12.35 -6.72
CA LEU A 132 2.53 13.53 -6.42
C LEU A 132 1.05 13.25 -6.70
N LYS A 133 0.74 12.72 -7.89
CA LYS A 133 -0.62 12.35 -8.28
C LYS A 133 -1.25 11.34 -7.32
N LEU A 134 -0.49 10.34 -6.88
CA LEU A 134 -0.99 9.35 -5.91
C LEU A 134 -1.19 9.95 -4.52
N TYR A 135 -0.30 10.84 -4.09
CA TYR A 135 -0.45 11.59 -2.85
C TYR A 135 -1.71 12.44 -2.86
N GLU A 136 -1.97 13.18 -3.94
CA GLU A 136 -3.16 14.00 -4.09
C GLU A 136 -4.45 13.17 -4.11
N ILE A 137 -4.45 12.03 -4.81
CA ILE A 137 -5.60 11.11 -4.82
C ILE A 137 -5.84 10.54 -3.40
N ARG A 138 -4.81 10.16 -2.66
CA ARG A 138 -4.96 9.68 -1.28
C ARG A 138 -5.57 10.72 -0.36
N ARG A 139 -5.04 11.95 -0.42
CA ARG A 139 -5.54 13.11 0.32
C ARG A 139 -7.03 13.35 0.03
N GLU A 140 -7.43 13.14 -1.21
CA GLU A 140 -8.84 13.22 -1.60
C GLU A 140 -9.70 12.16 -0.90
N PHE A 141 -9.29 10.88 -0.91
CA PHE A 141 -10.00 9.82 -0.17
C PHE A 141 -10.02 10.02 1.34
N GLU A 142 -8.92 10.50 1.92
CA GLU A 142 -8.80 10.80 3.35
C GLU A 142 -9.79 11.88 3.78
N PHE A 143 -9.95 12.94 2.99
CA PHE A 143 -10.92 14.01 3.27
C PHE A 143 -12.34 13.44 3.41
N TYR A 144 -12.74 12.53 2.53
CA TYR A 144 -14.05 11.90 2.59
C TYR A 144 -14.17 10.77 3.63
N SER A 145 -13.12 10.56 4.45
CA SER A 145 -13.06 9.49 5.45
C SER A 145 -13.26 8.09 4.86
N ILE A 146 -12.72 7.87 3.64
CA ILE A 146 -12.82 6.60 2.93
C ILE A 146 -11.46 5.90 2.94
N LYS A 147 -11.41 4.71 3.52
CA LYS A 147 -10.23 3.83 3.45
C LYS A 147 -10.31 2.99 2.18
N VAL A 148 -9.28 3.10 1.33
CA VAL A 148 -9.19 2.37 0.06
C VAL A 148 -7.74 2.00 -0.22
N LYS A 149 -7.52 0.87 -0.91
CA LYS A 149 -6.21 0.57 -1.48
C LYS A 149 -6.07 1.22 -2.86
N ILE A 150 -5.00 1.98 -3.04
CA ILE A 150 -4.69 2.66 -4.29
C ILE A 150 -3.38 2.11 -4.81
N TYR A 151 -3.44 1.44 -5.96
CA TYR A 151 -2.27 0.84 -6.60
C TYR A 151 -1.79 1.71 -7.75
N SER A 152 -0.51 2.06 -7.74
CA SER A 152 0.17 2.50 -8.96
C SER A 152 0.22 1.31 -9.91
N ASN A 153 -0.18 1.48 -11.17
CA ASN A 153 0.06 0.48 -12.21
C ASN A 153 1.26 0.92 -13.06
N PRO A 154 2.49 0.54 -12.67
CA PRO A 154 3.69 0.88 -13.44
C PRO A 154 3.73 0.11 -14.76
N ILE A 155 4.40 0.68 -15.76
CA ILE A 155 4.71 -0.04 -17.00
C ILE A 155 5.92 -0.92 -16.76
N SER A 156 5.69 -2.21 -16.58
CA SER A 156 6.74 -3.23 -16.67
C SER A 156 6.67 -3.94 -18.03
N LYS A 157 7.83 -4.27 -18.58
CA LYS A 157 7.97 -5.17 -19.72
C LYS A 157 8.20 -6.63 -19.30
N ILE A 158 8.42 -6.87 -18.00
CA ILE A 158 8.78 -8.19 -17.45
C ILE A 158 7.59 -8.86 -16.75
N ILE A 159 6.81 -8.10 -15.95
CA ILE A 159 5.68 -8.64 -15.18
C ILE A 159 4.38 -7.91 -15.46
N GLU A 160 3.28 -8.65 -15.35
CA GLU A 160 1.92 -8.09 -15.41
C GLU A 160 1.53 -7.43 -14.08
N LYS A 161 0.47 -6.63 -14.12
CA LYS A 161 -0.01 -5.82 -12.98
C LYS A 161 -0.39 -6.65 -11.76
N GLU A 162 -0.80 -7.89 -11.95
CA GLU A 162 -1.16 -8.84 -10.89
C GLU A 162 0.04 -9.16 -9.99
N TYR A 163 1.26 -9.20 -10.55
CA TYR A 163 2.47 -9.40 -9.75
C TYR A 163 2.82 -8.16 -8.93
N PHE A 164 2.56 -6.94 -9.42
CA PHE A 164 2.74 -5.73 -8.62
C PHE A 164 1.83 -5.69 -7.39
N LYS A 165 0.62 -6.26 -7.48
CA LYS A 165 -0.27 -6.40 -6.31
C LYS A 165 0.35 -7.33 -5.26
N ILE A 166 0.90 -8.47 -5.69
CA ILE A 166 1.61 -9.40 -4.80
C ILE A 166 2.81 -8.73 -4.14
N LEU A 167 3.61 -7.97 -4.91
CA LEU A 167 4.75 -7.23 -4.39
C LEU A 167 4.30 -6.15 -3.38
N ALA A 168 3.22 -5.43 -3.69
CA ALA A 168 2.66 -4.40 -2.81
C ALA A 168 2.21 -4.97 -1.47
N ASP A 169 1.59 -6.15 -1.46
CA ASP A 169 1.13 -6.83 -0.25
C ASP A 169 2.27 -7.31 0.67
N TRP A 170 3.52 -7.31 0.19
CA TRP A 170 4.68 -7.67 1.01
C TRP A 170 5.19 -6.55 1.92
N PHE A 171 4.69 -5.32 1.74
CA PHE A 171 5.02 -4.17 2.57
C PHE A 171 4.02 -4.03 3.73
N VAL A 172 4.54 -3.92 4.95
CA VAL A 172 3.79 -4.12 6.22
C VAL A 172 2.77 -3.00 6.49
N ASP A 173 3.01 -1.80 5.99
CA ASP A 173 2.34 -0.59 6.49
C ASP A 173 1.10 -0.15 5.70
N HIS A 174 0.53 -1.02 4.84
CA HIS A 174 -0.69 -0.70 4.07
C HIS A 174 -0.55 0.59 3.23
N SER A 175 0.69 1.05 3.04
CA SER A 175 1.00 2.32 2.39
C SER A 175 0.76 2.25 0.89
N ASN A 176 0.35 1.11 0.33
CA ASN A 176 0.26 0.79 -1.10
C ASN A 176 1.46 1.40 -1.85
N PRO A 177 2.63 0.73 -1.84
CA PRO A 177 3.84 1.30 -2.38
C PRO A 177 3.66 1.79 -3.80
N ILE A 178 4.27 2.93 -4.09
CA ILE A 178 4.30 3.52 -5.43
C ILE A 178 5.54 3.00 -6.13
N PHE A 179 5.35 2.28 -7.24
CA PHE A 179 6.45 1.78 -8.06
C PHE A 179 6.75 2.78 -9.18
N SER A 180 7.88 3.48 -9.07
CA SER A 180 8.34 4.41 -10.11
C SER A 180 9.57 3.85 -10.79
N ILE A 181 9.54 3.66 -12.12
CA ILE A 181 10.66 3.06 -12.84
C ILE A 181 11.88 4.00 -12.83
N LEU A 182 13.03 3.46 -12.45
CA LEU A 182 14.32 4.16 -12.51
C LEU A 182 15.15 3.66 -13.68
N TYR A 183 15.19 2.34 -13.87
CA TYR A 183 16.08 1.68 -14.80
C TYR A 183 15.40 0.46 -15.44
N ARG A 184 15.73 0.22 -16.71
CA ARG A 184 15.36 -0.97 -17.49
C ARG A 184 16.54 -1.37 -18.37
N SER A 185 17.07 -2.57 -18.22
CA SER A 185 18.35 -2.92 -18.83
C SER A 185 18.33 -2.87 -20.36
N SER A 186 17.24 -3.31 -20.99
CA SER A 186 17.06 -3.26 -22.45
C SER A 186 17.01 -1.84 -23.03
N GLU A 187 16.58 -0.84 -22.27
CA GLU A 187 16.57 0.58 -22.68
C GLU A 187 17.87 1.31 -22.31
N HIS A 188 18.66 0.71 -21.43
CA HIS A 188 19.87 1.30 -20.86
C HIS A 188 21.12 0.45 -21.14
N GLN A 189 21.10 -0.27 -22.28
CA GLN A 189 22.23 -0.99 -22.86
C GLN A 189 22.88 -2.01 -21.90
N HIS A 190 22.09 -2.54 -20.96
CA HIS A 190 22.55 -3.46 -19.90
C HIS A 190 23.77 -2.93 -19.10
N SER A 191 23.91 -1.60 -19.03
CA SER A 191 25.07 -0.94 -18.45
C SER A 191 24.93 -0.78 -16.93
N ALA A 192 25.90 -1.33 -16.19
CA ALA A 192 26.05 -1.12 -14.74
C ALA A 192 26.30 0.36 -14.41
N PHE A 193 27.05 1.07 -15.27
CA PHE A 193 27.29 2.50 -15.10
C PHE A 193 25.98 3.30 -15.13
N ILE A 194 25.12 3.05 -16.14
CA ILE A 194 23.83 3.75 -16.27
C ILE A 194 22.88 3.33 -15.13
N PHE A 195 22.97 2.09 -14.64
CA PHE A 195 22.24 1.65 -13.45
C PHE A 195 22.59 2.52 -12.25
N HIS A 196 23.87 2.72 -11.95
CA HIS A 196 24.31 3.54 -10.82
C HIS A 196 23.96 5.02 -10.99
N GLU A 197 24.05 5.59 -12.21
CA GLU A 197 23.58 6.97 -12.46
C GLU A 197 22.09 7.17 -12.14
N LYS A 198 21.28 6.13 -12.35
CA LYS A 198 19.82 6.19 -12.19
C LYS A 198 19.34 5.75 -10.81
N CYS A 199 20.04 4.82 -10.15
CA CYS A 199 19.56 4.14 -8.95
C CYS A 199 20.29 4.53 -7.67
N ASP A 200 21.52 5.04 -7.75
CA ASP A 200 22.24 5.48 -6.56
C ASP A 200 21.53 6.68 -5.92
N ASN A 201 21.50 6.69 -4.57
CA ASN A 201 20.89 7.75 -3.77
C ASN A 201 19.39 8.00 -4.03
N LYS A 202 18.65 7.04 -4.59
CA LYS A 202 17.20 7.18 -4.85
C LYS A 202 16.30 6.67 -3.72
N GLY A 203 16.87 6.16 -2.63
CA GLY A 203 16.11 5.53 -1.57
C GLY A 203 15.74 4.07 -1.89
N PRO A 204 14.69 3.54 -1.25
CA PRO A 204 14.33 2.14 -1.40
C PRO A 204 13.95 1.76 -2.84
N THR A 205 14.33 0.56 -3.26
CA THR A 205 14.04 0.07 -4.62
C THR A 205 13.69 -1.40 -4.62
N ILE A 206 12.89 -1.80 -5.61
CA ILE A 206 12.66 -3.20 -5.97
C ILE A 206 13.24 -3.48 -7.36
N THR A 207 14.04 -4.53 -7.45
CA THR A 207 14.60 -5.05 -8.70
C THR A 207 13.81 -6.27 -9.14
N ILE A 208 13.43 -6.33 -10.41
CA ILE A 208 12.75 -7.45 -11.06
C ILE A 208 13.61 -7.92 -12.22
N VAL A 209 13.96 -9.20 -12.26
CA VAL A 209 14.89 -9.81 -13.23
C VAL A 209 14.15 -10.89 -14.00
N GLU A 210 14.26 -10.87 -15.33
CA GLU A 210 13.86 -11.96 -16.22
C GLU A 210 15.12 -12.65 -16.76
N THR A 211 15.24 -13.96 -16.55
CA THR A 211 16.31 -14.75 -17.18
C THR A 211 15.95 -15.14 -18.60
N THR A 212 16.93 -15.52 -19.42
CA THR A 212 16.68 -16.10 -20.75
C THR A 212 15.90 -17.42 -20.71
N GLU A 213 15.86 -18.06 -19.54
CA GLU A 213 15.15 -19.32 -19.28
C GLU A 213 13.70 -19.11 -18.81
N GLY A 214 13.26 -17.86 -18.67
CA GLY A 214 11.89 -17.50 -18.25
C GLY A 214 11.65 -17.49 -16.73
N ASP A 215 12.68 -17.71 -15.92
CA ASP A 215 12.59 -17.50 -14.47
C ASP A 215 12.53 -15.99 -14.17
N ILE A 216 11.58 -15.57 -13.30
CA ILE A 216 11.39 -14.19 -12.84
C ILE A 216 11.57 -14.14 -11.32
N PHE A 217 12.56 -13.37 -10.88
CA PHE A 217 12.91 -13.20 -9.48
C PHE A 217 13.42 -11.79 -9.23
N GLY A 218 13.80 -11.47 -7.99
CA GLY A 218 14.30 -10.14 -7.70
C GLY A 218 14.64 -9.91 -6.24
N GLY A 219 14.81 -8.63 -5.90
CA GLY A 219 15.10 -8.22 -4.54
C GLY A 219 14.68 -6.79 -4.24
N TYR A 220 14.35 -6.54 -2.99
CA TYR A 220 14.06 -5.24 -2.44
C TYR A 220 15.23 -4.77 -1.57
N ASN A 221 15.79 -3.62 -1.93
CA ASN A 221 16.75 -2.88 -1.15
C ASN A 221 15.99 -1.77 -0.41
N SER A 222 15.96 -1.86 0.91
CA SER A 222 15.33 -0.87 1.81
C SER A 222 16.15 0.42 1.98
N GLN A 223 17.38 0.43 1.49
CA GLN A 223 18.30 1.55 1.53
C GLN A 223 18.56 2.05 0.10
N SER A 224 19.23 3.19 -0.03
CA SER A 224 19.73 3.68 -1.33
C SER A 224 20.85 2.79 -1.87
N TRP A 225 20.89 2.59 -3.19
CA TRP A 225 22.09 2.09 -3.86
C TRP A 225 23.27 3.06 -3.72
N ASN A 226 24.48 2.50 -3.77
CA ASN A 226 25.75 3.23 -3.77
C ASN A 226 26.78 2.46 -4.62
N SER A 227 27.95 3.09 -4.79
CA SER A 227 29.06 2.65 -5.65
C SER A 227 30.39 2.52 -4.88
N ASP A 228 30.30 2.20 -3.58
CA ASP A 228 31.42 2.25 -2.63
C ASP A 228 32.25 0.95 -2.56
N GLY A 229 31.82 -0.10 -3.26
CA GLY A 229 32.49 -1.41 -3.28
C GLY A 229 32.31 -2.23 -1.99
N ASN A 230 31.44 -1.79 -1.08
CA ASN A 230 31.25 -2.40 0.22
C ASN A 230 29.87 -3.07 0.37
N TYR A 231 29.81 -4.08 1.25
CA TYR A 231 28.54 -4.63 1.71
C TYR A 231 27.87 -3.68 2.70
N TYR A 232 26.54 -3.55 2.58
CA TYR A 232 25.70 -2.70 3.43
C TYR A 232 24.26 -3.26 3.47
N GLY A 233 23.33 -2.46 3.98
CA GLY A 233 21.89 -2.73 3.98
C GLY A 233 21.33 -2.90 5.39
N ASP A 234 20.12 -3.45 5.49
CA ASP A 234 19.46 -3.75 6.76
C ASP A 234 18.65 -5.07 6.67
N ASN A 235 17.85 -5.34 7.69
CA ASN A 235 17.02 -6.55 7.81
C ASN A 235 15.63 -6.42 7.15
N ASN A 236 15.31 -5.23 6.64
CA ASN A 236 14.12 -4.98 5.83
C ASN A 236 14.34 -5.39 4.38
N CYS A 237 15.60 -5.56 3.95
CA CYS A 237 15.93 -6.15 2.65
C CYS A 237 15.38 -7.58 2.52
N PHE A 238 14.86 -7.92 1.35
CA PHE A 238 14.40 -9.26 1.03
C PHE A 238 14.67 -9.58 -0.45
N ILE A 239 14.75 -10.87 -0.77
CA ILE A 239 14.72 -11.33 -2.16
C ILE A 239 13.46 -12.16 -2.39
N PHE A 240 13.12 -12.42 -3.64
CA PHE A 240 11.89 -13.13 -3.98
C PHE A 240 11.97 -13.89 -5.30
N THR A 241 11.08 -14.85 -5.47
CA THR A 241 10.77 -15.49 -6.77
C THR A 241 9.30 -15.22 -7.11
N LEU A 242 9.00 -15.05 -8.40
CA LEU A 242 7.64 -14.86 -8.93
C LEU A 242 7.27 -15.98 -9.89
N VAL A 243 8.15 -16.28 -10.85
CA VAL A 243 8.00 -17.34 -11.85
C VAL A 243 9.26 -18.19 -11.83
N ASN A 244 9.10 -19.51 -11.78
CA ASN A 244 10.22 -20.43 -11.81
C ASN A 244 9.80 -21.79 -12.36
N LYS A 245 10.75 -22.53 -12.93
CA LYS A 245 10.52 -23.87 -13.50
C LYS A 245 9.99 -24.90 -12.50
N HIS A 246 10.16 -24.66 -11.19
CA HIS A 246 9.69 -25.54 -10.12
C HIS A 246 8.26 -25.23 -9.65
N LYS A 247 7.59 -24.24 -10.24
CA LYS A 247 6.23 -23.81 -9.89
C LYS A 247 6.09 -23.42 -8.41
N ILE A 248 7.17 -22.94 -7.80
CA ILE A 248 7.12 -22.33 -6.47
C ILE A 248 6.27 -21.07 -6.62
N LYS A 249 5.24 -20.93 -5.79
CA LYS A 249 4.38 -19.74 -5.77
C LYS A 249 5.22 -18.49 -5.47
N PRO A 250 4.75 -17.28 -5.84
CA PRO A 250 5.41 -16.04 -5.44
C PRO A 250 5.76 -16.03 -3.96
N THR A 251 7.06 -15.96 -3.65
CA THR A 251 7.57 -16.16 -2.28
C THR A 251 8.64 -15.14 -1.97
N LYS A 252 8.51 -14.53 -0.79
CA LYS A 252 9.48 -13.59 -0.19
C LYS A 252 10.43 -14.32 0.76
N TYR A 253 11.72 -14.04 0.63
CA TYR A 253 12.80 -14.56 1.46
C TYR A 253 13.49 -13.41 2.20
N ARG A 254 13.40 -13.41 3.53
CA ARG A 254 13.97 -12.36 4.36
C ARG A 254 15.48 -12.55 4.53
N TYR A 255 16.18 -11.45 4.74
CA TYR A 255 17.59 -11.50 5.11
C TYR A 255 17.79 -12.27 6.43
N HIS A 256 18.82 -13.11 6.47
CA HIS A 256 19.21 -13.80 7.68
C HIS A 256 20.05 -12.87 8.56
N LEU A 257 19.53 -12.51 9.73
CA LEU A 257 20.23 -11.72 10.74
C LEU A 257 21.58 -12.36 11.11
N ARG A 258 22.68 -11.69 10.75
CA ARG A 258 24.05 -12.06 11.13
C ARG A 258 24.68 -10.98 11.98
N HIS A 259 25.81 -11.30 12.63
CA HIS A 259 26.59 -10.33 13.41
C HIS A 259 27.01 -9.09 12.61
N LYS A 260 27.18 -9.21 11.29
CA LYS A 260 27.40 -8.12 10.36
C LYS A 260 26.30 -8.12 9.30
N ILE A 261 25.72 -6.94 9.03
CA ILE A 261 24.69 -6.77 8.01
C ILE A 261 25.36 -6.54 6.66
N ASP A 262 25.24 -7.55 5.79
CA ASP A 262 25.77 -7.57 4.44
C ASP A 262 24.65 -7.98 3.47
N SER A 263 23.47 -7.35 3.53
CA SER A 263 22.30 -7.73 2.73
C SER A 263 22.37 -7.26 1.27
N VAL A 264 23.14 -6.22 0.99
CA VAL A 264 23.35 -5.65 -0.35
C VAL A 264 24.84 -5.37 -0.57
N LEU A 265 25.30 -5.34 -1.82
CA LEU A 265 26.66 -4.91 -2.21
C LEU A 265 26.56 -3.74 -3.20
N GLY A 266 27.29 -2.66 -2.95
CA GLY A 266 27.32 -1.46 -3.81
C GLY A 266 28.52 -1.44 -4.74
N ASP A 267 28.60 -2.38 -5.68
CA ASP A 267 29.74 -2.49 -6.60
C ASP A 267 29.46 -1.77 -7.93
N ARG A 268 30.19 -0.68 -8.18
CA ARG A 268 30.10 0.14 -9.40
C ARG A 268 30.26 -0.61 -10.73
N SER A 269 30.86 -1.80 -10.70
CA SER A 269 31.13 -2.62 -11.88
C SER A 269 30.01 -3.64 -12.17
N HIS A 270 29.01 -3.71 -11.30
CA HIS A 270 27.87 -4.61 -11.40
C HIS A 270 26.56 -3.83 -11.36
N GLY A 271 25.48 -4.47 -11.78
CA GLY A 271 24.13 -3.98 -11.51
C GLY A 271 23.72 -4.33 -10.06
N PRO A 272 22.42 -4.59 -9.82
CA PRO A 272 21.93 -5.00 -8.51
C PRO A 272 22.65 -6.23 -7.93
N CYS A 273 23.11 -6.12 -6.69
CA CYS A 273 23.75 -7.20 -5.94
C CYS A 273 23.09 -7.40 -4.57
N PHE A 274 22.34 -8.50 -4.42
CA PHE A 274 21.70 -8.85 -3.15
C PHE A 274 22.55 -9.84 -2.38
N SER A 275 23.49 -9.27 -1.62
CA SER A 275 24.49 -10.00 -0.85
C SER A 275 25.29 -10.97 -1.75
N ARG A 276 25.41 -12.22 -1.31
CA ARG A 276 26.04 -13.32 -2.04
C ARG A 276 25.02 -14.17 -2.78
N ASP A 277 23.73 -13.85 -2.69
CA ASP A 277 22.64 -14.72 -3.12
C ASP A 277 22.33 -14.55 -4.61
N PHE A 278 22.37 -13.31 -5.12
CA PHE A 278 22.46 -13.08 -6.55
C PHE A 278 23.08 -11.72 -6.90
N THR A 279 23.67 -11.65 -8.09
CA THR A 279 24.33 -10.48 -8.67
C THR A 279 24.01 -10.40 -10.15
N ILE A 280 23.73 -9.19 -10.63
CA ILE A 280 23.57 -8.89 -12.05
C ILE A 280 24.87 -8.28 -12.58
N SER A 281 25.47 -8.92 -13.58
CA SER A 281 26.74 -8.46 -14.18
C SER A 281 26.54 -7.25 -15.10
N ASN A 282 27.59 -6.44 -15.29
CA ASN A 282 27.58 -5.47 -16.40
C ASN A 282 27.45 -6.19 -17.74
N HIS A 283 26.64 -5.66 -18.65
CA HIS A 283 26.25 -6.32 -19.91
C HIS A 283 25.69 -7.73 -19.67
N CYS A 284 24.74 -7.86 -18.74
CA CYS A 284 24.15 -9.14 -18.31
C CYS A 284 23.40 -9.94 -19.40
N ASP A 285 23.20 -9.34 -20.57
CA ASP A 285 22.67 -9.96 -21.79
C ASP A 285 23.71 -10.87 -22.46
N THR A 286 24.98 -10.48 -22.40
CA THR A 286 26.11 -11.22 -22.98
C THR A 286 26.94 -11.93 -21.92
N ASN A 287 27.17 -11.27 -20.78
CA ASN A 287 27.91 -11.78 -19.63
C ASN A 287 27.03 -12.60 -18.69
N LEU A 288 27.66 -13.56 -18.01
CA LEU A 288 26.96 -14.37 -17.01
C LEU A 288 26.81 -13.61 -15.70
N SER A 289 25.59 -13.62 -15.18
CA SER A 289 25.23 -13.26 -13.81
C SER A 289 25.35 -14.49 -12.91
N CYS A 290 25.35 -14.30 -11.59
CA CYS A 290 25.61 -15.37 -10.62
C CYS A 290 24.57 -15.38 -9.50
N GLN A 291 24.15 -16.57 -9.06
CA GLN A 291 23.36 -16.79 -7.85
C GLN A 291 23.93 -17.90 -6.96
N LYS A 292 23.95 -17.67 -5.65
CA LYS A 292 24.34 -18.64 -4.62
C LYS A 292 23.32 -18.71 -3.49
N PHE A 293 22.06 -18.37 -3.75
CA PHE A 293 20.98 -18.55 -2.78
C PHE A 293 20.91 -20.00 -2.27
N PRO A 294 20.79 -20.26 -0.95
CA PRO A 294 20.50 -19.34 0.15
C PRO A 294 21.73 -19.08 1.04
N THR A 295 22.63 -18.20 0.61
CA THR A 295 23.84 -17.86 1.36
C THR A 295 23.56 -16.86 2.47
N SER A 296 22.79 -15.80 2.21
CA SER A 296 22.51 -14.72 3.16
C SER A 296 21.02 -14.49 3.38
N TYR A 297 20.14 -14.97 2.50
CA TYR A 297 18.69 -14.92 2.69
C TYR A 297 18.15 -16.30 3.09
N ILE A 298 17.09 -16.31 3.91
CA ILE A 298 16.53 -17.55 4.46
C ILE A 298 15.65 -18.24 3.43
N ASP A 299 16.01 -19.46 3.03
CA ASP A 299 15.16 -20.31 2.20
C ASP A 299 14.06 -20.99 3.02
N THR A 300 12.83 -20.53 2.83
CA THR A 300 11.63 -21.09 3.45
C THR A 300 11.04 -22.27 2.68
N THR A 301 11.57 -22.59 1.49
CA THR A 301 11.05 -23.63 0.58
C THR A 301 11.90 -24.89 0.54
N GLY A 302 13.14 -24.83 1.03
CA GLY A 302 14.10 -25.94 0.98
C GLY A 302 14.61 -26.27 -0.43
N ARG A 303 14.45 -25.35 -1.39
CA ARG A 303 14.84 -25.53 -2.81
C ARG A 303 16.20 -24.90 -3.13
N GLY A 304 16.69 -24.00 -2.29
CA GLY A 304 17.99 -23.35 -2.38
C GLY A 304 18.27 -22.80 -3.77
N LYS A 305 19.42 -23.16 -4.34
CA LYS A 305 19.90 -22.68 -5.65
C LYS A 305 18.94 -22.90 -6.82
N LYS A 306 17.91 -23.74 -6.66
CA LYS A 306 16.90 -23.98 -7.69
C LYS A 306 15.79 -22.92 -7.70
N THR A 307 15.75 -22.00 -6.73
CA THR A 307 14.64 -21.08 -6.52
C THR A 307 14.66 -19.86 -7.43
N LEU A 308 15.84 -19.26 -7.65
CA LEU A 308 15.96 -17.99 -8.37
C LEU A 308 16.18 -18.21 -9.87
N ALA A 309 17.14 -19.07 -10.21
CA ALA A 309 17.41 -19.47 -11.58
C ALA A 309 17.74 -20.97 -11.64
N LEU A 310 17.66 -21.56 -12.84
CA LEU A 310 18.00 -22.98 -13.03
C LEU A 310 19.44 -23.34 -12.63
N ASN A 311 20.39 -22.44 -12.92
CA ASN A 311 21.83 -22.65 -12.74
C ASN A 311 22.45 -21.58 -11.84
N THR A 312 23.63 -21.88 -11.28
CA THR A 312 24.42 -20.92 -10.50
C THR A 312 24.82 -19.72 -11.34
N ASN A 313 25.16 -19.93 -12.62
CA ASN A 313 25.39 -18.86 -13.58
C ASN A 313 24.21 -18.81 -14.55
N TYR A 314 23.73 -17.61 -14.87
CA TYR A 314 22.58 -17.42 -15.75
C TYR A 314 22.77 -16.17 -16.61
N LYS A 315 22.09 -16.15 -17.76
CA LYS A 315 21.97 -14.95 -18.60
C LYS A 315 20.68 -14.22 -18.26
N VAL A 316 20.74 -12.91 -18.27
CA VAL A 316 19.60 -12.04 -18.02
C VAL A 316 19.04 -11.62 -19.38
N LYS A 317 17.74 -11.76 -19.56
CA LYS A 317 17.03 -11.23 -20.73
C LYS A 317 16.74 -9.75 -20.55
N ASP A 318 16.20 -9.37 -19.40
CA ASP A 318 16.03 -7.98 -18.98
C ASP A 318 15.97 -7.88 -17.46
N TYR A 319 16.19 -6.69 -16.91
CA TYR A 319 15.83 -6.38 -15.53
C TYR A 319 15.36 -4.93 -15.40
N GLU A 320 14.43 -4.71 -14.50
CA GLU A 320 13.86 -3.41 -14.18
C GLU A 320 14.09 -3.08 -12.70
N VAL A 321 14.30 -1.80 -12.41
CA VAL A 321 14.46 -1.29 -11.04
C VAL A 321 13.45 -0.18 -10.85
N PHE A 322 12.60 -0.35 -9.84
CA PHE A 322 11.59 0.63 -9.45
C PHE A 322 11.94 1.20 -8.09
N ASN A 323 11.89 2.52 -7.96
CA ASN A 323 11.84 3.19 -6.68
C ASN A 323 10.51 2.92 -5.98
N ILE A 324 10.57 2.78 -4.66
CA ILE A 324 9.41 2.58 -3.79
C ILE A 324 9.21 3.85 -2.96
N MET A 325 8.03 4.45 -3.06
CA MET A 325 7.62 5.64 -2.29
C MET A 325 6.32 5.40 -1.52
#